data_AF-A0A1R4HEQ9-F1
#
_entry.id   AF-A0A1R4HEQ9-F1
#
_cell.length_a   1.000
_cell.length_b   1.000
_cell.length_c   1.000
_cell.angle_alpha   90.00
_cell.angle_beta   90.00
_cell.angle_gamma   90.00
#
_symmetry.space_group_name_H-M   'P 1'
#
loop_
_entity.id
_entity.type
_entity.pdbx_description
1 polymer ?
#
loop_
_entity_poly.entity_id
_entity_poly.type
_entity_poly.pdbx_seq_one_letter_code
_entity_poly.pdbx_strand_id
1 'polypeptide(L)'
;MHSNYLVVASTNMISIKIRIILSITATVTLGSVVTDNAYADTIKQFPILERLQRQGKPLASETTKWMKKWRGVDLDNPVFKLNELSGSSSVYLKVRKPDPTDKDGYKAYGTFASSNASGNPYTEIAYFNLAAILGYDHIFRPAVRYALGARARQAFKFLLQNTVIPVGNRLENKIHVLQDIATGKPLKGCLKAKKLDTNMAYDAIADIKNNLPRKNNAIIAALQAGNTQPSSSQKLTLLSGYKANLLQLAREYSIIMTLDVIFQQWDRYSGANVVLAKDNTGIAHFYSTDNGGATLEKNTTQVVHNLKNFSRYDRKTIQQLRALYVFLVTPSKGFLGYKNAETFVVDLGLYNNLKPTEYVAILKQNLRLLLNQVANVERQFGNKAYLP
;
A
#
# COMPACT_ATOMS: atom_id res chain seq x y z
N MET A 1 61.46 44.89 11.03
CA MET A 1 61.63 45.29 12.45
C MET A 1 60.28 45.23 13.13
N HIS A 2 60.23 44.53 14.26
CA HIS A 2 59.28 44.58 15.40
C HIS A 2 57.76 44.52 15.10
N SER A 3 57.06 43.45 15.48
CA SER A 3 56.62 43.03 16.82
C SER A 3 55.25 43.61 17.21
N ASN A 4 54.24 42.74 17.09
CA ASN A 4 53.26 42.34 18.11
C ASN A 4 52.14 43.26 18.68
N TYR A 5 50.99 42.57 18.81
CA TYR A 5 49.83 42.66 19.71
C TYR A 5 48.71 43.68 19.45
N LEU A 6 47.54 43.14 19.08
CA LEU A 6 46.23 43.28 19.77
C LEU A 6 45.20 42.46 18.98
N VAL A 7 45.00 41.17 19.29
CA VAL A 7 43.87 40.66 20.11
C VAL A 7 42.62 41.54 20.02
N VAL A 8 41.73 41.22 19.09
CA VAL A 8 40.29 41.52 19.23
C VAL A 8 39.51 40.27 18.86
N ALA A 9 38.70 39.83 19.82
CA ALA A 9 37.96 38.59 19.81
C ALA A 9 36.91 38.53 18.68
N SER A 10 37.05 37.56 17.79
CA SER A 10 35.94 37.11 16.96
C SER A 10 35.03 36.23 17.81
N THR A 11 33.90 36.77 18.23
CA THR A 11 32.81 36.04 18.88
C THR A 11 32.31 34.92 17.97
N ASN A 12 32.75 33.70 18.26
CA ASN A 12 32.17 32.46 17.76
C ASN A 12 30.72 32.35 18.24
N MET A 13 29.74 32.73 17.40
CA MET A 13 28.36 32.29 17.58
C MET A 13 28.23 30.84 17.09
N ILE A 14 28.66 29.91 17.93
CA ILE A 14 28.24 28.51 17.84
C ILE A 14 26.74 28.50 18.18
N SER A 15 25.91 28.52 17.13
CA SER A 15 24.47 28.31 17.25
C SER A 15 24.22 26.83 17.53
N ILE A 16 24.43 26.41 18.77
CA ILE A 16 23.95 25.13 19.29
C ILE A 16 22.41 25.18 19.25
N LYS A 17 21.82 24.60 18.21
CA LYS A 17 20.40 24.24 18.21
C LYS A 17 20.22 23.05 19.16
N ILE A 18 20.06 23.32 20.45
CA ILE A 18 19.49 22.36 21.38
C ILE A 18 18.06 22.08 20.91
N ARG A 19 17.85 20.93 20.28
CA ARG A 19 16.53 20.31 20.23
C ARG A 19 16.26 19.83 21.65
N ILE A 20 15.51 20.61 22.41
CA ILE A 20 14.84 20.12 23.61
C ILE A 20 13.83 19.09 23.11
N ILE A 21 14.23 17.82 23.12
CA ILE A 21 13.30 16.70 23.08
C ILE A 21 12.67 16.68 24.46
N LEU A 22 11.63 17.50 24.65
CA LEU A 22 10.65 17.27 25.69
C LEU A 22 9.93 15.98 25.29
N SER A 23 10.54 14.86 25.67
CA SER A 23 9.85 13.60 25.86
C SER A 23 8.82 13.83 26.95
N ILE A 24 7.69 14.45 26.56
CA ILE A 24 6.45 14.36 27.32
C ILE A 24 6.12 12.88 27.26
N THR A 25 6.65 12.20 28.27
CA THR A 25 6.28 10.86 28.70
C THR A 25 4.89 11.00 29.30
N ALA A 26 3.92 11.39 28.46
CA ALA A 26 2.51 11.20 28.72
C ALA A 26 2.26 9.70 28.54
N THR A 27 2.75 8.93 29.50
CA THR A 27 2.15 7.66 29.84
C THR A 27 0.74 8.01 30.26
N VAL A 28 -0.20 7.92 29.32
CA VAL A 28 -1.60 8.18 29.62
C VAL A 28 -2.07 7.03 30.51
N THR A 29 -1.98 7.22 31.81
CA THR A 29 -2.85 6.55 32.78
C THR A 29 -4.24 7.14 32.55
N LEU A 30 -4.99 6.58 31.59
CA LEU A 30 -6.41 6.88 31.39
C LEU A 30 -7.20 6.29 32.57
N GLY A 31 -7.07 6.93 33.73
CA GLY A 31 -7.95 6.72 34.88
C GLY A 31 -9.17 7.62 34.74
N SER A 32 -10.17 7.18 33.97
CA SER A 32 -11.58 7.57 34.13
C SER A 32 -12.41 6.87 33.07
N VAL A 33 -13.45 6.19 33.55
CA VAL A 33 -14.43 5.38 32.83
C VAL A 33 -14.85 6.04 31.50
N VAL A 34 -14.35 5.48 30.41
CA VAL A 34 -14.82 5.77 29.05
C VAL A 34 -16.03 4.86 28.80
N THR A 35 -17.25 5.41 28.84
CA THR A 35 -18.50 4.70 28.48
C THR A 35 -18.69 4.61 26.95
N ASP A 36 -17.60 4.41 26.23
CA ASP A 36 -17.56 4.36 24.77
C ASP A 36 -17.54 2.89 24.36
N ASN A 37 -18.71 2.37 23.98
CA ASN A 37 -18.91 0.96 23.62
C ASN A 37 -18.25 0.55 22.27
N ALA A 38 -17.28 1.33 21.78
CA ALA A 38 -16.55 1.02 20.56
C ALA A 38 -15.47 -0.04 20.84
N TYR A 39 -15.82 -1.30 20.56
CA TYR A 39 -14.87 -2.42 20.61
C TYR A 39 -14.00 -2.46 19.36
N ALA A 40 -12.72 -2.77 19.54
CA ALA A 40 -11.82 -3.05 18.42
C ALA A 40 -12.26 -4.31 17.68
N ASP A 41 -12.20 -4.28 16.35
CA ASP A 41 -12.30 -5.49 15.54
C ASP A 41 -10.96 -6.24 15.62
N THR A 42 -10.83 -7.13 16.60
CA THR A 42 -9.69 -8.05 16.66
C THR A 42 -9.58 -8.84 15.35
N ILE A 43 -8.37 -8.94 14.80
CA ILE A 43 -8.15 -9.62 13.54
C ILE A 43 -8.21 -11.13 13.78
N LYS A 44 -9.33 -11.75 13.43
CA LYS A 44 -9.56 -13.19 13.66
C LYS A 44 -9.22 -14.07 12.47
N GLN A 45 -9.34 -13.55 11.25
CA GLN A 45 -9.25 -14.33 10.01
C GLN A 45 -8.69 -13.51 8.85
N PHE A 46 -8.21 -14.21 7.83
CA PHE A 46 -7.73 -13.66 6.56
C PHE A 46 -8.39 -14.42 5.40
N PRO A 47 -9.67 -14.13 5.07
CA PRO A 47 -10.51 -15.05 4.30
C PRO A 47 -9.90 -15.51 2.97
N ILE A 48 -9.32 -14.58 2.19
CA ILE A 48 -8.65 -14.89 0.92
C ILE A 48 -7.37 -15.70 1.17
N LEU A 49 -6.49 -15.23 2.05
CA LEU A 49 -5.17 -15.83 2.28
C LEU A 49 -5.29 -17.26 2.86
N GLU A 50 -6.15 -17.45 3.86
CA GLU A 50 -6.42 -18.77 4.46
C GLU A 50 -7.08 -19.73 3.46
N ARG A 51 -7.84 -19.19 2.50
CA ARG A 51 -8.40 -20.01 1.42
C ARG A 51 -7.36 -20.43 0.40
N LEU A 52 -6.44 -19.53 0.04
CA LEU A 52 -5.30 -19.87 -0.82
C LEU A 52 -4.43 -20.97 -0.18
N GLN A 53 -4.11 -20.85 1.12
CA GLN A 53 -3.36 -21.86 1.86
C GLN A 53 -4.08 -23.22 1.90
N ARG A 54 -5.40 -23.25 2.16
CA ARG A 54 -6.20 -24.49 2.12
C ARG A 54 -6.23 -25.15 0.74
N GLN A 55 -5.98 -24.40 -0.33
CA GLN A 55 -5.86 -24.91 -1.70
C GLN A 55 -4.42 -25.26 -2.08
N GLY A 56 -3.48 -25.27 -1.13
CA GLY A 56 -2.07 -25.54 -1.38
C GLY A 56 -1.35 -24.45 -2.18
N LYS A 57 -1.94 -23.26 -2.32
CA LYS A 57 -1.27 -22.12 -2.97
C LYS A 57 -0.29 -21.48 -1.99
N PRO A 58 1.01 -21.41 -2.31
CA PRO A 58 1.99 -20.81 -1.42
C PRO A 58 1.78 -19.30 -1.33
N LEU A 59 2.03 -18.75 -0.15
CA LEU A 59 2.10 -17.31 0.11
C LEU A 59 3.56 -16.93 0.35
N ALA A 60 3.90 -15.67 0.14
CA ALA A 60 5.22 -15.15 0.47
C ALA A 60 5.52 -15.33 1.97
N SER A 61 6.81 -15.48 2.30
CA SER A 61 7.27 -15.62 3.69
C SER A 61 6.82 -14.43 4.55
N GLU A 62 6.96 -13.20 4.01
CA GLU A 62 6.56 -11.99 4.73
C GLU A 62 5.04 -11.92 4.95
N THR A 63 4.23 -12.34 3.97
CA THR A 63 2.76 -12.46 4.13
C THR A 63 2.41 -13.40 5.28
N THR A 64 2.99 -14.59 5.31
CA THR A 64 2.72 -15.60 6.36
C THR A 64 3.12 -15.09 7.74
N LYS A 65 4.26 -14.40 7.83
CA LYS A 65 4.74 -13.75 9.05
C LYS A 65 3.77 -12.67 9.54
N TRP A 66 3.24 -11.82 8.66
CA TRP A 66 2.25 -10.80 9.05
C TRP A 66 0.92 -11.39 9.45
N MET A 67 0.43 -12.44 8.78
CA MET A 67 -0.77 -13.16 9.20
C MET A 67 -0.64 -13.68 10.63
N LYS A 68 0.49 -14.32 10.97
CA LYS A 68 0.77 -14.78 12.34
C LYS A 68 0.83 -13.63 13.34
N LYS A 69 1.51 -12.53 12.98
CA LYS A 69 1.69 -11.36 13.84
C LYS A 69 0.39 -10.62 14.13
N TRP A 70 -0.49 -10.51 13.14
CA TRP A 70 -1.74 -9.75 13.25
C TRP A 70 -2.90 -10.51 13.85
N ARG A 71 -2.90 -11.85 13.82
CA ARG A 71 -3.99 -12.62 14.43
C ARG A 71 -4.12 -12.27 15.92
N GLY A 72 -5.32 -11.90 16.33
CA GLY A 72 -5.63 -11.48 17.70
C GLY A 72 -5.08 -10.11 18.09
N VAL A 73 -4.59 -9.30 17.13
CA VAL A 73 -4.09 -7.96 17.46
C VAL A 73 -5.23 -7.08 17.98
N ASP A 74 -4.93 -6.36 19.05
CA ASP A 74 -5.80 -5.37 19.67
C ASP A 74 -4.98 -4.10 19.98
N LEU A 75 -5.15 -3.06 19.19
CA LEU A 75 -4.45 -1.78 19.35
C LEU A 75 -4.92 -1.02 20.59
N ASP A 76 -6.06 -1.38 21.16
CA ASP A 76 -6.54 -0.87 22.44
C ASP A 76 -5.77 -1.45 23.62
N ASN A 77 -5.01 -2.53 23.43
CA ASN A 77 -4.12 -3.04 24.46
C ASN A 77 -2.97 -2.04 24.76
N PRO A 78 -2.71 -1.70 26.04
CA PRO A 78 -1.69 -0.73 26.45
C PRO A 78 -0.26 -1.03 26.03
N VAL A 79 0.02 -2.27 25.65
CA VAL A 79 1.30 -2.65 25.05
C VAL A 79 1.59 -1.88 23.76
N PHE A 80 0.58 -1.44 23.00
CA PHE A 80 0.80 -0.65 21.79
C PHE A 80 0.98 0.83 22.13
N LYS A 81 2.01 1.44 21.53
CA LYS A 81 2.24 2.89 21.56
C LYS A 81 1.72 3.52 20.27
N LEU A 82 0.86 4.52 20.43
CA LEU A 82 0.09 5.20 19.40
C LEU A 82 0.31 6.71 19.54
N ASN A 83 1.52 7.18 19.23
CA ASN A 83 1.97 8.53 19.58
C ASN A 83 2.53 9.32 18.38
N GLU A 84 2.38 8.82 17.15
CA GLU A 84 2.95 9.47 15.97
C GLU A 84 1.99 9.40 14.77
N LEU A 85 1.86 10.53 14.07
CA LEU A 85 1.14 10.62 12.80
C LEU A 85 2.09 10.38 11.61
N SER A 86 1.56 9.86 10.52
CA SER A 86 2.26 9.69 9.25
C SER A 86 1.39 10.08 8.06
N GLY A 87 1.97 10.02 6.85
CA GLY A 87 1.34 10.45 5.60
C GLY A 87 1.71 11.89 5.23
N SER A 88 1.85 12.14 3.92
CA SER A 88 2.11 13.47 3.35
C SER A 88 0.80 14.20 3.09
N SER A 89 -0.09 13.60 2.30
CA SER A 89 -1.44 14.11 2.02
C SER A 89 -2.48 13.46 2.92
N SER A 90 -2.43 12.14 3.11
CA SER A 90 -3.26 11.45 4.11
C SER A 90 -2.73 11.64 5.55
N VAL A 91 -3.54 11.25 6.53
CA VAL A 91 -3.16 11.25 7.94
C VAL A 91 -3.40 9.86 8.53
N TYR A 92 -2.33 9.20 8.95
CA TYR A 92 -2.36 7.84 9.47
C TYR A 92 -1.74 7.76 10.86
N LEU A 93 -2.15 6.76 11.63
CA LEU A 93 -1.61 6.49 12.97
C LEU A 93 -0.49 5.45 12.88
N LYS A 94 0.74 5.81 13.29
CA LYS A 94 1.81 4.83 13.42
C LYS A 94 1.60 3.98 14.68
N VAL A 95 1.85 2.68 14.54
CA VAL A 95 1.74 1.71 15.62
C VAL A 95 3.13 1.21 15.96
N ARG A 96 3.53 1.34 17.23
CA ARG A 96 4.78 0.78 17.77
C ARG A 96 4.48 -0.22 18.89
N LYS A 97 5.38 -1.18 19.09
CA LYS A 97 5.33 -2.15 20.19
C LYS A 97 6.67 -2.11 20.95
N PRO A 98 6.67 -2.23 22.30
CA PRO A 98 7.88 -2.40 23.08
C PRO A 98 8.75 -3.49 22.49
N ASP A 99 10.02 -3.17 22.32
CA ASP A 99 11.05 -4.10 21.86
C ASP A 99 12.35 -3.73 22.57
N PRO A 100 12.81 -4.52 23.55
CA PRO A 100 14.02 -4.22 24.32
C PRO A 100 15.29 -4.34 23.46
N THR A 101 15.21 -4.91 22.26
CA THR A 101 16.33 -4.98 21.31
C THR A 101 16.45 -3.73 20.43
N ASP A 102 15.44 -2.86 20.44
CA ASP A 102 15.46 -1.59 19.72
C ASP A 102 16.04 -0.49 20.63
N LYS A 103 16.94 0.35 20.08
CA LYS A 103 17.62 1.42 20.82
C LYS A 103 16.65 2.43 21.46
N ASP A 104 15.47 2.62 20.86
CA ASP A 104 14.44 3.53 21.36
C ASP A 104 13.45 2.80 22.29
N GLY A 105 13.67 1.52 22.59
CA GLY A 105 12.80 0.65 23.38
C GLY A 105 11.51 0.22 22.67
N TYR A 106 11.32 0.63 21.41
CA TYR A 106 10.09 0.39 20.65
C TYR A 106 10.36 0.15 19.16
N LYS A 107 9.83 -0.94 18.61
CA LYS A 107 9.91 -1.25 17.18
C LYS A 107 8.63 -0.87 16.44
N ALA A 108 8.79 -0.43 15.19
CA ALA A 108 7.67 -0.18 14.29
C ALA A 108 6.85 -1.46 14.07
N TYR A 109 5.56 -1.41 14.38
CA TYR A 109 4.63 -2.52 14.21
C TYR A 109 3.82 -2.39 12.92
N GLY A 110 3.44 -1.17 12.53
CA GLY A 110 2.64 -0.94 11.33
C GLY A 110 2.05 0.46 11.31
N THR A 111 1.03 0.63 10.46
CA THR A 111 0.33 1.91 10.31
C THR A 111 -1.16 1.62 10.19
N PHE A 112 -1.97 2.23 11.05
CA PHE A 112 -3.42 2.24 10.87
C PHE A 112 -3.82 3.40 9.95
N ALA A 113 -4.59 3.09 8.92
CA ALA A 113 -5.12 4.05 7.97
C ALA A 113 -6.66 3.97 7.92
N SER A 114 -7.33 5.10 8.12
CA SER A 114 -8.77 5.25 7.90
C SER A 114 -9.05 5.91 6.55
N SER A 115 -10.31 5.84 6.12
CA SER A 115 -10.75 6.47 4.87
C SER A 115 -10.59 7.99 4.94
N ASN A 116 -10.10 8.59 3.85
CA ASN A 116 -10.04 10.03 3.63
C ASN A 116 -9.89 10.30 2.12
N ALA A 117 -9.98 11.57 1.70
CA ALA A 117 -9.96 11.93 0.28
C ALA A 117 -8.65 11.55 -0.43
N SER A 118 -7.54 11.42 0.30
CA SER A 118 -6.23 11.03 -0.26
C SER A 118 -5.87 9.57 -0.03
N GLY A 119 -6.72 8.77 0.61
CA GLY A 119 -6.38 7.40 0.96
C GLY A 119 -7.59 6.52 1.25
N ASN A 120 -7.69 5.43 0.50
CA ASN A 120 -8.72 4.42 0.62
C ASN A 120 -8.14 3.13 1.26
N PRO A 121 -8.41 2.84 2.55
CA PRO A 121 -7.88 1.65 3.21
C PRO A 121 -8.44 0.34 2.65
N TYR A 122 -9.58 0.38 1.97
CA TYR A 122 -10.24 -0.79 1.41
C TYR A 122 -9.55 -1.26 0.13
N THR A 123 -9.08 -0.31 -0.70
CA THR A 123 -8.27 -0.66 -1.87
C THR A 123 -6.90 -1.18 -1.45
N GLU A 124 -6.30 -0.68 -0.37
CA GLU A 124 -5.05 -1.26 0.17
C GLU A 124 -5.19 -2.77 0.43
N ILE A 125 -6.29 -3.17 1.08
CA ILE A 125 -6.58 -4.57 1.37
C ILE A 125 -6.86 -5.33 0.06
N ALA A 126 -7.68 -4.77 -0.84
CA ALA A 126 -8.07 -5.40 -2.09
C ALA A 126 -6.89 -5.61 -3.05
N TYR A 127 -5.97 -4.65 -3.15
CA TYR A 127 -4.73 -4.78 -3.89
C TYR A 127 -3.90 -5.95 -3.39
N PHE A 128 -3.65 -6.00 -2.09
CA PHE A 128 -2.86 -7.06 -1.48
C PHE A 128 -3.50 -8.44 -1.67
N ASN A 129 -4.81 -8.56 -1.41
CA ASN A 129 -5.52 -9.82 -1.56
C ASN A 129 -5.59 -10.28 -3.03
N LEU A 130 -5.82 -9.37 -3.98
CA LEU A 130 -5.81 -9.73 -5.40
C LEU A 130 -4.40 -10.12 -5.87
N ALA A 131 -3.36 -9.41 -5.42
CA ALA A 131 -1.99 -9.80 -5.69
C ALA A 131 -1.65 -11.19 -5.14
N ALA A 132 -2.12 -11.54 -3.93
CA ALA A 132 -1.97 -12.88 -3.37
C ALA A 132 -2.67 -13.96 -4.21
N ILE A 133 -3.89 -13.68 -4.70
CA ILE A 133 -4.60 -14.58 -5.62
C ILE A 133 -3.76 -14.86 -6.87
N LEU A 134 -3.12 -13.82 -7.42
CA LEU A 134 -2.29 -13.88 -8.62
C LEU A 134 -0.90 -14.50 -8.37
N GLY A 135 -0.48 -14.67 -7.10
CA GLY A 135 0.84 -15.20 -6.71
C GLY A 135 1.95 -14.15 -6.62
N TYR A 136 1.58 -12.88 -6.41
CA TYR A 136 2.47 -11.72 -6.38
C TYR A 136 2.35 -10.92 -5.07
N ASP A 137 1.95 -11.56 -3.97
CA ASP A 137 1.84 -10.90 -2.66
C ASP A 137 3.17 -10.33 -2.14
N HIS A 138 4.32 -10.89 -2.54
CA HIS A 138 5.65 -10.40 -2.16
C HIS A 138 5.98 -8.98 -2.66
N ILE A 139 5.32 -8.49 -3.72
CA ILE A 139 5.53 -7.13 -4.26
C ILE A 139 4.49 -6.11 -3.78
N PHE A 140 3.60 -6.47 -2.85
CA PHE A 140 2.64 -5.54 -2.26
C PHE A 140 2.76 -5.52 -0.74
N ARG A 141 2.66 -4.32 -0.17
CA ARG A 141 2.64 -4.17 1.27
C ARG A 141 1.40 -4.83 1.86
N PRO A 142 1.56 -5.78 2.81
CA PRO A 142 0.41 -6.41 3.44
C PRO A 142 -0.49 -5.37 4.11
N ALA A 143 -1.79 -5.56 3.96
CA ALA A 143 -2.83 -4.77 4.59
C ALA A 143 -4.00 -5.68 4.98
N VAL A 144 -4.63 -5.38 6.12
CA VAL A 144 -5.74 -6.17 6.66
C VAL A 144 -6.81 -5.24 7.25
N ARG A 145 -8.07 -5.67 7.16
CA ARG A 145 -9.21 -5.00 7.81
C ARG A 145 -8.92 -4.78 9.30
N TYR A 146 -9.18 -3.57 9.78
CA TYR A 146 -9.10 -3.24 11.19
C TYR A 146 -10.05 -2.11 11.57
N ALA A 147 -10.49 -2.06 12.82
CA ALA A 147 -11.21 -0.92 13.38
C ALA A 147 -10.62 -0.57 14.75
N LEU A 148 -10.37 0.72 14.98
CA LEU A 148 -9.90 1.17 16.29
C LEU A 148 -11.06 1.12 17.30
N GLY A 149 -10.80 0.54 18.47
CA GLY A 149 -11.65 0.70 19.64
C GLY A 149 -11.37 2.01 20.38
N ALA A 150 -11.99 2.16 21.55
CA ALA A 150 -12.07 3.43 22.27
C ALA A 150 -10.71 4.07 22.61
N ARG A 151 -9.76 3.31 23.18
CA ARG A 151 -8.44 3.84 23.60
C ARG A 151 -7.63 4.27 22.39
N ALA A 152 -7.52 3.42 21.37
CA ALA A 152 -6.74 3.70 20.19
C ALA A 152 -7.34 4.86 19.38
N ARG A 153 -8.67 4.94 19.30
CA ARG A 153 -9.40 6.06 18.70
C ARG A 153 -9.13 7.36 19.44
N GLN A 154 -9.18 7.34 20.78
CA GLN A 154 -8.90 8.54 21.59
C GLN A 154 -7.44 8.99 21.46
N ALA A 155 -6.49 8.05 21.41
CA ALA A 155 -5.09 8.37 21.14
C ALA A 155 -4.92 9.03 19.75
N PHE A 156 -5.61 8.51 18.73
CA PHE A 156 -5.58 9.11 17.40
C PHE A 156 -6.21 10.52 17.38
N LYS A 157 -7.36 10.69 18.02
CA LYS A 157 -8.02 12.00 18.19
C LYS A 157 -7.09 13.01 18.84
N PHE A 158 -6.47 12.63 19.95
CA PHE A 158 -5.54 13.47 20.68
C PHE A 158 -4.37 13.89 19.79
N LEU A 159 -3.75 12.97 19.06
CA LEU A 159 -2.67 13.29 18.13
C LEU A 159 -3.13 14.24 17.03
N LEU A 160 -4.29 14.01 16.44
CA LEU A 160 -4.85 14.88 15.40
C LEU A 160 -5.06 16.30 15.95
N GLN A 161 -5.67 16.45 17.13
CA GLN A 161 -5.94 17.75 17.73
C GLN A 161 -4.66 18.51 18.09
N ASN A 162 -3.64 17.80 18.61
CA ASN A 162 -2.39 18.42 19.09
C ASN A 162 -1.30 18.56 18.01
N THR A 163 -1.47 17.98 16.83
CA THR A 163 -0.53 18.16 15.72
C THR A 163 -0.92 19.38 14.88
N VAL A 164 0.01 20.33 14.77
CA VAL A 164 -0.11 21.47 13.84
C VAL A 164 0.11 20.95 12.42
N ILE A 165 -0.94 21.01 11.60
CA ILE A 165 -0.89 20.68 10.17
C ILE A 165 -1.22 21.97 9.42
N PRO A 166 -0.30 22.49 8.58
CA PRO A 166 -0.56 23.68 7.77
C PRO A 166 -1.68 23.43 6.75
N VAL A 167 -2.20 24.50 6.16
CA VAL A 167 -3.29 24.47 5.17
C VAL A 167 -3.02 23.51 3.99
N GLY A 168 -4.10 22.96 3.43
CA GLY A 168 -4.08 22.05 2.28
C GLY A 168 -4.72 20.69 2.57
N ASN A 169 -4.60 19.75 1.62
CA ASN A 169 -5.30 18.45 1.64
C ASN A 169 -5.11 17.67 2.95
N ARG A 170 -3.93 17.77 3.57
CA ARG A 170 -3.65 17.07 4.83
C ARG A 170 -4.47 17.61 6.01
N LEU A 171 -4.76 18.91 6.03
CA LEU A 171 -5.62 19.53 7.04
C LEU A 171 -7.09 19.09 6.85
N GLU A 172 -7.56 19.07 5.61
CA GLU A 172 -8.91 18.58 5.26
C GLU A 172 -9.08 17.12 5.68
N ASN A 173 -8.09 16.28 5.36
CA ASN A 173 -8.09 14.87 5.79
C ASN A 173 -8.07 14.73 7.32
N LYS A 174 -7.31 15.57 8.04
CA LYS A 174 -7.36 15.61 9.52
C LYS A 174 -8.77 15.93 10.01
N ILE A 175 -9.43 16.93 9.44
CA ILE A 175 -10.80 17.33 9.82
C ILE A 175 -11.78 16.18 9.56
N HIS A 176 -11.70 15.54 8.40
CA HIS A 176 -12.54 14.40 8.05
C HIS A 176 -12.40 13.25 9.06
N VAL A 177 -11.17 12.87 9.41
CA VAL A 177 -10.94 11.80 10.39
C VAL A 177 -11.45 12.20 11.78
N LEU A 178 -11.32 13.48 12.18
CA LEU A 178 -11.90 13.96 13.43
C LEU A 178 -13.43 13.89 13.44
N GLN A 179 -14.08 14.17 12.32
CA GLN A 179 -15.53 14.02 12.15
C GLN A 179 -15.96 12.56 12.27
N ASP A 180 -15.26 11.64 11.61
CA ASP A 180 -15.52 10.20 11.70
C ASP A 180 -15.40 9.70 13.14
N ILE A 181 -14.36 10.14 13.86
CA ILE A 181 -14.17 9.82 15.27
C ILE A 181 -15.32 10.36 16.12
N ALA A 182 -15.83 11.55 15.82
CA ALA A 182 -16.91 12.18 16.57
C ALA A 182 -18.26 11.44 16.45
N THR A 183 -18.43 10.54 15.47
CA THR A 183 -19.65 9.74 15.32
C THR A 183 -19.89 8.72 16.45
N GLY A 184 -18.89 8.46 17.30
CA GLY A 184 -18.98 7.49 18.38
C GLY A 184 -18.86 6.02 17.92
N LYS A 185 -18.85 5.73 16.61
CA LYS A 185 -18.65 4.38 16.07
C LYS A 185 -17.15 3.99 16.06
N PRO A 186 -16.81 2.69 16.04
CA PRO A 186 -15.44 2.25 15.79
C PRO A 186 -14.90 2.86 14.49
N LEU A 187 -13.68 3.42 14.54
CA LEU A 187 -13.07 4.02 13.36
C LEU A 187 -12.54 2.91 12.45
N LYS A 188 -13.28 2.63 11.37
CA LYS A 188 -12.92 1.60 10.40
C LYS A 188 -11.75 2.02 9.53
N GLY A 189 -10.93 1.05 9.15
CA GLY A 189 -9.81 1.25 8.26
C GLY A 189 -9.07 -0.03 7.95
N CYS A 190 -7.75 0.08 7.79
CA CYS A 190 -6.87 -1.04 7.64
C CYS A 190 -5.62 -0.88 8.51
N LEU A 191 -5.03 -2.01 8.90
CA LEU A 191 -3.70 -2.06 9.45
C LEU A 191 -2.73 -2.49 8.35
N LYS A 192 -1.78 -1.61 8.01
CA LYS A 192 -0.70 -1.85 7.04
C LYS A 192 0.54 -2.34 7.76
N ALA A 193 1.22 -3.33 7.20
CA ALA A 193 2.50 -3.86 7.71
C ALA A 193 3.51 -2.73 7.83
N LYS A 194 4.56 -2.81 8.67
CA LYS A 194 5.66 -1.83 8.54
C LYS A 194 6.29 -1.95 7.14
N LYS A 195 6.80 -0.84 6.59
CA LYS A 195 7.62 -0.90 5.36
C LYS A 195 8.83 -1.80 5.60
N LEU A 196 9.32 -2.49 4.57
CA LEU A 196 10.52 -3.33 4.70
C LEU A 196 11.72 -2.43 4.98
N ASP A 197 12.66 -2.94 5.78
CA ASP A 197 13.83 -2.16 6.19
C ASP A 197 14.75 -1.85 5.00
N THR A 198 14.65 -2.64 3.92
CA THR A 198 15.36 -2.47 2.65
C THR A 198 14.64 -1.58 1.65
N ASN A 199 13.53 -0.93 2.03
CA ASN A 199 12.76 -0.12 1.09
C ASN A 199 13.54 1.13 0.66
N MET A 200 13.71 1.32 -0.65
CA MET A 200 14.38 2.46 -1.25
C MET A 200 13.56 3.04 -2.41
N ALA A 201 13.32 4.34 -2.39
CA ALA A 201 12.63 5.03 -3.49
C ALA A 201 13.39 4.84 -4.82
N TYR A 202 12.65 4.66 -5.91
CA TYR A 202 13.20 4.50 -7.25
C TYR A 202 12.47 5.39 -8.25
N ASP A 203 12.69 6.70 -8.09
CA ASP A 203 12.00 7.74 -8.85
C ASP A 203 12.30 7.69 -10.36
N ALA A 204 13.36 6.99 -10.78
CA ALA A 204 13.72 6.80 -12.17
C ALA A 204 12.68 5.99 -12.98
N ILE A 205 11.74 5.29 -12.33
CA ILE A 205 10.63 4.62 -13.02
C ILE A 205 9.49 5.58 -13.40
N ALA A 206 9.45 6.76 -12.79
CA ALA A 206 8.36 7.73 -12.92
C ALA A 206 8.80 9.01 -13.64
N ASP A 207 7.88 9.57 -14.42
CA ASP A 207 7.88 10.97 -14.83
C ASP A 207 6.90 11.72 -13.91
N ILE A 208 7.44 12.19 -12.79
CA ILE A 208 6.67 12.82 -11.71
C ILE A 208 5.94 14.08 -12.20
N LYS A 209 6.52 14.82 -13.15
CA LYS A 209 5.90 16.06 -13.67
C LYS A 209 4.60 15.78 -14.41
N ASN A 210 4.56 14.67 -15.15
CA ASN A 210 3.41 14.29 -15.96
C ASN A 210 2.53 13.23 -15.30
N ASN A 211 2.91 12.74 -14.10
CA ASN A 211 2.29 11.60 -13.42
C ASN A 211 2.13 10.37 -14.35
N LEU A 212 3.23 10.00 -15.02
CA LEU A 212 3.28 8.91 -16.00
C LEU A 212 4.48 7.99 -15.76
N PRO A 213 4.49 6.75 -16.29
CA PRO A 213 5.69 5.95 -16.28
C PRO A 213 6.74 6.57 -17.22
N ARG A 214 8.01 6.52 -16.79
CA ARG A 214 9.12 7.07 -17.58
C ARG A 214 9.43 6.15 -18.76
N LYS A 215 9.01 6.55 -19.97
CA LYS A 215 9.08 5.71 -21.19
C LYS A 215 10.49 5.22 -21.57
N ASN A 216 11.53 6.00 -21.30
CA ASN A 216 12.92 5.62 -21.58
C ASN A 216 13.56 4.72 -20.51
N ASN A 217 12.84 4.41 -19.42
CA ASN A 217 13.29 3.43 -18.45
C ASN A 217 13.24 2.03 -19.06
N ALA A 218 14.31 1.24 -18.93
CA ALA A 218 14.42 -0.10 -19.55
C ALA A 218 13.27 -1.05 -19.16
N ILE A 219 12.76 -0.93 -17.92
CA ILE A 219 11.66 -1.75 -17.42
C ILE A 219 10.35 -1.33 -18.10
N ILE A 220 10.06 -0.04 -18.19
CA ILE A 220 8.86 0.49 -18.87
C ILE A 220 8.92 0.20 -20.38
N ALA A 221 10.09 0.33 -20.99
CA ALA A 221 10.29 -0.02 -22.39
C ALA A 221 10.03 -1.52 -22.63
N ALA A 222 10.43 -2.40 -21.70
CA ALA A 222 10.14 -3.82 -21.76
C ALA A 222 8.65 -4.16 -21.59
N LEU A 223 7.81 -3.21 -21.14
CA LEU A 223 6.36 -3.37 -21.03
C LEU A 223 5.59 -2.91 -22.29
N GLN A 224 6.29 -2.50 -23.35
CA GLN A 224 5.66 -2.19 -24.63
C GLN A 224 5.76 -3.38 -25.57
N ALA A 225 4.63 -3.92 -26.03
CA ALA A 225 4.59 -5.12 -26.86
C ALA A 225 5.39 -4.98 -28.17
N GLY A 226 5.47 -3.77 -28.73
CA GLY A 226 6.25 -3.45 -29.92
C GLY A 226 7.78 -3.43 -29.72
N ASN A 227 8.27 -3.34 -28.48
CA ASN A 227 9.70 -3.32 -28.19
C ASN A 227 10.29 -4.73 -28.10
N THR A 228 11.61 -4.85 -27.95
CA THR A 228 12.27 -6.14 -27.68
C THR A 228 11.74 -6.78 -26.39
N GLN A 229 11.63 -8.11 -26.36
CA GLN A 229 11.25 -8.83 -25.15
C GLN A 229 12.41 -8.82 -24.13
N PRO A 230 12.12 -8.65 -22.83
CA PRO A 230 13.15 -8.73 -21.81
C PRO A 230 13.63 -10.18 -21.60
N SER A 231 14.90 -10.34 -21.25
CA SER A 231 15.50 -11.64 -20.90
C SER A 231 15.93 -11.70 -19.44
N SER A 232 15.94 -12.90 -18.85
CA SER A 232 16.46 -13.16 -17.49
C SER A 232 17.99 -13.01 -17.38
N SER A 233 18.71 -13.05 -18.52
CA SER A 233 20.16 -12.81 -18.59
C SER A 233 20.52 -11.33 -18.47
N GLN A 234 19.59 -10.42 -18.79
CA GLN A 234 19.82 -8.98 -18.68
C GLN A 234 19.74 -8.55 -17.22
N LYS A 235 20.89 -8.25 -16.62
CA LYS A 235 20.98 -7.74 -15.25
C LYS A 235 20.99 -6.21 -15.25
N LEU A 236 20.24 -5.62 -14.33
CA LEU A 236 20.19 -4.19 -14.10
C LEU A 236 20.75 -3.86 -12.71
N THR A 237 21.52 -2.79 -12.64
CA THR A 237 21.80 -2.11 -11.38
C THR A 237 20.87 -0.90 -11.31
N LEU A 238 19.89 -0.96 -10.42
CA LEU A 238 18.85 0.08 -10.29
C LEU A 238 19.34 1.23 -9.43
N LEU A 239 20.01 0.89 -8.33
CA LEU A 239 20.66 1.78 -7.37
C LEU A 239 21.89 1.06 -6.80
N SER A 240 22.74 1.77 -6.05
CA SER A 240 23.86 1.16 -5.34
C SER A 240 23.38 0.02 -4.44
N GLY A 241 23.86 -1.19 -4.68
CA GLY A 241 23.46 -2.40 -3.96
C GLY A 241 22.08 -2.98 -4.35
N TYR A 242 21.34 -2.42 -5.30
CA TYR A 242 20.05 -2.95 -5.78
C TYR A 242 20.20 -3.49 -7.20
N LYS A 243 20.29 -4.81 -7.30
CA LYS A 243 20.45 -5.52 -8.57
C LYS A 243 19.33 -6.54 -8.77
N ALA A 244 18.84 -6.65 -9.99
CA ALA A 244 17.88 -7.67 -10.38
C ALA A 244 17.96 -7.94 -11.89
N ASN A 245 17.18 -8.91 -12.38
CA ASN A 245 17.08 -9.15 -13.81
C ASN A 245 15.86 -8.42 -14.41
N LEU A 246 16.01 -7.97 -15.66
CA LEU A 246 15.00 -7.15 -16.33
C LEU A 246 13.67 -7.88 -16.50
N LEU A 247 13.68 -9.18 -16.85
CA LEU A 247 12.45 -9.95 -17.03
C LEU A 247 11.62 -10.03 -15.74
N GLN A 248 12.24 -10.32 -14.60
CA GLN A 248 11.57 -10.35 -13.30
C GLN A 248 10.95 -8.99 -12.96
N LEU A 249 11.74 -7.91 -13.06
CA LEU A 249 11.26 -6.55 -12.79
C LEU A 249 10.11 -6.15 -13.73
N ALA A 250 10.19 -6.52 -15.01
CA ALA A 250 9.10 -6.30 -15.96
C ALA A 250 7.84 -7.09 -15.57
N ARG A 251 7.96 -8.35 -15.15
CA ARG A 251 6.81 -9.13 -14.65
C ARG A 251 6.16 -8.43 -13.45
N GLU A 252 6.94 -8.13 -12.42
CA GLU A 252 6.45 -7.49 -11.19
C GLU A 252 5.75 -6.16 -11.50
N TYR A 253 6.36 -5.30 -12.32
CA TYR A 253 5.77 -4.00 -12.66
C TYR A 253 4.54 -4.14 -13.57
N SER A 254 4.51 -5.12 -14.48
CA SER A 254 3.33 -5.46 -15.28
C SER A 254 2.13 -5.81 -14.39
N ILE A 255 2.36 -6.52 -13.28
CA ILE A 255 1.31 -6.81 -12.29
C ILE A 255 0.82 -5.55 -11.62
N ILE A 256 1.71 -4.67 -11.15
CA ILE A 256 1.34 -3.39 -10.53
C ILE A 256 0.46 -2.58 -11.48
N MET A 257 0.90 -2.38 -12.73
CA MET A 257 0.14 -1.61 -13.72
C MET A 257 -1.20 -2.28 -14.08
N THR A 258 -1.25 -3.60 -14.12
CA THR A 258 -2.50 -4.35 -14.35
C THR A 258 -3.49 -4.15 -13.21
N LEU A 259 -3.03 -4.19 -11.95
CA LEU A 259 -3.90 -3.90 -10.80
C LEU A 259 -4.32 -2.43 -10.76
N ASP A 260 -3.47 -1.51 -11.20
CA ASP A 260 -3.81 -0.09 -11.32
C ASP A 260 -4.95 0.19 -12.30
N VAL A 261 -5.06 -0.60 -13.38
CA VAL A 261 -6.22 -0.57 -14.26
C VAL A 261 -7.47 -1.06 -13.53
N ILE A 262 -7.39 -2.19 -12.82
CA ILE A 262 -8.53 -2.84 -12.15
C ILE A 262 -9.10 -1.96 -11.04
N PHE A 263 -8.23 -1.35 -10.24
CA PHE A 263 -8.61 -0.57 -9.06
C PHE A 263 -8.66 0.94 -9.31
N GLN A 264 -8.35 1.41 -10.52
CA GLN A 264 -8.36 2.83 -10.89
C GLN A 264 -7.39 3.68 -10.03
N GLN A 265 -6.15 3.22 -9.91
CA GLN A 265 -5.10 3.99 -9.25
C GLN A 265 -4.75 5.23 -10.06
N TRP A 266 -4.81 6.40 -9.43
CA TRP A 266 -4.45 7.68 -10.04
C TRP A 266 -3.11 8.24 -9.53
N ASP A 267 -2.62 7.76 -8.38
CA ASP A 267 -1.45 8.32 -7.69
C ASP A 267 -0.20 7.42 -7.75
N ARG A 268 -0.09 6.57 -8.78
CA ARG A 268 0.99 5.57 -8.84
C ARG A 268 2.39 6.19 -8.96
N TYR A 269 2.52 7.29 -9.70
CA TYR A 269 3.81 7.87 -10.08
C TYR A 269 4.21 9.07 -9.23
N SER A 270 3.53 9.26 -8.09
CA SER A 270 3.91 10.25 -7.09
C SER A 270 4.41 9.54 -5.82
N GLY A 271 5.32 10.20 -5.11
CA GLY A 271 5.85 9.71 -3.85
C GLY A 271 6.53 8.33 -3.95
N ALA A 272 6.96 7.82 -2.80
CA ALA A 272 7.51 6.47 -2.69
C ALA A 272 6.38 5.41 -2.68
N ASN A 273 5.41 5.51 -3.58
CA ASN A 273 4.24 4.62 -3.67
C ASN A 273 4.63 3.26 -4.28
N VAL A 274 5.57 3.24 -5.22
CA VAL A 274 6.35 2.04 -5.59
C VAL A 274 7.82 2.28 -5.27
N VAL A 275 8.43 1.31 -4.60
CA VAL A 275 9.83 1.36 -4.18
C VAL A 275 10.54 0.08 -4.61
N LEU A 276 11.85 0.03 -4.39
CA LEU A 276 12.62 -1.20 -4.42
C LEU A 276 12.73 -1.78 -3.02
N ALA A 277 12.62 -3.10 -2.91
CA ALA A 277 12.93 -3.85 -1.69
C ALA A 277 13.86 -5.01 -2.04
N LYS A 278 14.59 -5.55 -1.07
CA LYS A 278 15.40 -6.76 -1.28
C LYS A 278 14.71 -7.96 -0.65
N ASP A 279 14.81 -9.10 -1.31
CA ASP A 279 14.48 -10.37 -0.68
C ASP A 279 15.62 -10.85 0.24
N ASN A 280 15.46 -12.04 0.81
CA ASN A 280 16.45 -12.66 1.68
C ASN A 280 17.74 -13.05 0.94
N THR A 281 17.74 -13.09 -0.40
CA THR A 281 18.92 -13.38 -1.22
C THR A 281 19.63 -12.10 -1.68
N GLY A 282 19.10 -10.93 -1.32
CA GLY A 282 19.66 -9.63 -1.69
C GLY A 282 19.25 -9.14 -3.08
N ILE A 283 18.37 -9.86 -3.78
CA ILE A 283 17.84 -9.47 -5.09
C ILE A 283 16.80 -8.38 -4.91
N ALA A 284 16.85 -7.36 -5.77
CA ALA A 284 15.88 -6.27 -5.76
C ALA A 284 14.55 -6.68 -6.43
N HIS A 285 13.45 -6.26 -5.82
CA HIS A 285 12.08 -6.42 -6.31
C HIS A 285 11.38 -5.06 -6.29
N PHE A 286 10.39 -4.87 -7.16
CA PHE A 286 9.41 -3.81 -6.94
C PHE A 286 8.55 -4.11 -5.72
N TYR A 287 8.17 -3.07 -5.00
CA TYR A 287 7.31 -3.17 -3.84
C TYR A 287 6.35 -1.98 -3.78
N SER A 288 5.06 -2.24 -3.97
CA SER A 288 4.01 -1.24 -3.84
C SER A 288 3.67 -1.01 -2.36
N THR A 289 3.93 0.20 -1.86
CA THR A 289 3.80 0.53 -0.42
C THR A 289 2.57 1.36 -0.07
N ASP A 290 1.96 1.96 -1.10
CA ASP A 290 0.76 2.77 -1.00
C ASP A 290 -0.16 2.50 -2.20
N ASN A 291 -1.39 2.10 -1.91
CA ASN A 291 -2.44 1.84 -2.89
C ASN A 291 -3.74 2.56 -2.51
N GLY A 292 -3.66 3.51 -1.56
CA GLY A 292 -4.80 4.30 -1.10
C GLY A 292 -5.34 5.26 -2.16
N GLY A 293 -4.54 5.66 -3.16
CA GLY A 293 -4.95 6.50 -4.29
C GLY A 293 -5.82 5.79 -5.34
N ALA A 294 -6.50 4.71 -4.99
CA ALA A 294 -7.43 4.00 -5.87
C ALA A 294 -8.88 4.37 -5.51
N THR A 295 -9.66 4.77 -6.51
CA THR A 295 -11.01 5.32 -6.29
C THR A 295 -12.12 4.28 -6.44
N LEU A 296 -11.98 3.33 -7.39
CA LEU A 296 -13.03 2.36 -7.73
C LEU A 296 -14.39 3.03 -7.97
N GLU A 297 -14.44 3.90 -8.98
CA GLU A 297 -15.63 4.62 -9.42
C GLU A 297 -16.28 3.98 -10.65
N LYS A 298 -17.53 4.35 -10.95
CA LYS A 298 -18.25 3.92 -12.16
C LYS A 298 -17.68 4.55 -13.45
N ASN A 299 -16.99 5.69 -13.31
CA ASN A 299 -16.31 6.36 -14.42
C ASN A 299 -15.06 5.54 -14.85
N THR A 300 -14.85 5.40 -16.15
CA THR A 300 -13.74 4.62 -16.73
C THR A 300 -12.53 5.47 -17.10
N THR A 301 -12.54 6.77 -16.83
CA THR A 301 -11.47 7.71 -17.22
C THR A 301 -10.10 7.23 -16.75
N GLN A 302 -9.97 6.87 -15.47
CA GLN A 302 -8.69 6.40 -14.93
C GLN A 302 -8.29 5.02 -15.47
N VAL A 303 -9.26 4.14 -15.74
CA VAL A 303 -9.01 2.85 -16.40
C VAL A 303 -8.39 3.07 -17.78
N VAL A 304 -9.01 3.92 -18.59
CA VAL A 304 -8.55 4.25 -19.95
C VAL A 304 -7.19 4.94 -19.92
N HIS A 305 -6.95 5.83 -18.94
CA HIS A 305 -5.64 6.42 -18.73
C HIS A 305 -4.57 5.34 -18.44
N ASN A 306 -4.83 4.45 -17.47
CA ASN A 306 -3.88 3.40 -17.08
C ASN A 306 -3.61 2.39 -18.20
N LEU A 307 -4.60 2.06 -19.03
CA LEU A 307 -4.44 1.16 -20.17
C LEU A 307 -3.49 1.69 -21.27
N LYS A 308 -3.24 3.00 -21.33
CA LYS A 308 -2.32 3.60 -22.32
C LYS A 308 -0.85 3.47 -21.92
N ASN A 309 -0.57 3.08 -20.68
CA ASN A 309 0.76 3.14 -20.10
C ASN A 309 1.62 1.91 -20.42
N PHE A 310 1.00 0.79 -20.80
CA PHE A 310 1.69 -0.46 -21.11
C PHE A 310 0.87 -1.34 -22.06
N SER A 311 1.54 -2.29 -22.70
CA SER A 311 0.91 -3.21 -23.65
C SER A 311 1.45 -4.64 -23.57
N ARG A 312 2.39 -4.94 -22.67
CA ARG A 312 2.90 -6.30 -22.46
C ARG A 312 2.52 -6.83 -21.07
N TYR A 313 1.86 -7.98 -21.05
CA TYR A 313 1.21 -8.54 -19.87
C TYR A 313 1.89 -9.82 -19.38
N ASP A 314 1.69 -10.16 -18.11
CA ASP A 314 1.97 -11.50 -17.60
C ASP A 314 0.84 -12.47 -17.97
N ARG A 315 1.17 -13.52 -18.76
CA ARG A 315 0.17 -14.44 -19.32
C ARG A 315 -0.64 -15.18 -18.25
N LYS A 316 0.06 -15.68 -17.22
CA LYS A 316 -0.58 -16.42 -16.11
C LYS A 316 -1.55 -15.53 -15.35
N THR A 317 -1.17 -14.28 -15.10
CA THR A 317 -2.06 -13.29 -14.48
C THR A 317 -3.30 -13.02 -15.31
N ILE A 318 -3.15 -12.75 -16.60
CA ILE A 318 -4.31 -12.51 -17.48
C ILE A 318 -5.27 -13.70 -17.50
N GLN A 319 -4.76 -14.94 -17.52
CA GLN A 319 -5.60 -16.14 -17.46
C GLN A 319 -6.41 -16.21 -16.14
N GLN A 320 -5.79 -15.91 -15.01
CA GLN A 320 -6.51 -15.86 -13.73
C GLN A 320 -7.55 -14.73 -13.67
N LEU A 321 -7.23 -13.56 -14.25
CA LEU A 321 -8.16 -12.44 -14.34
C LEU A 321 -9.32 -12.73 -15.30
N ARG A 322 -9.12 -13.49 -16.38
CA ARG A 322 -10.20 -14.02 -17.22
C ARG A 322 -11.12 -14.94 -16.40
N ALA A 323 -10.56 -15.85 -15.59
CA ALA A 323 -11.37 -16.71 -14.71
C ALA A 323 -12.16 -15.89 -13.66
N LEU A 324 -11.53 -14.88 -13.06
CA LEU A 324 -12.22 -13.95 -12.16
C LEU A 324 -13.37 -13.23 -12.86
N TYR A 325 -13.13 -12.68 -14.06
CA TYR A 325 -14.18 -12.00 -14.84
C TYR A 325 -15.35 -12.94 -15.14
N VAL A 326 -15.08 -14.17 -15.59
CA VAL A 326 -16.12 -15.19 -15.84
C VAL A 326 -16.94 -15.46 -14.58
N PHE A 327 -16.30 -15.57 -13.42
CA PHE A 327 -17.01 -15.74 -12.14
C PHE A 327 -17.88 -14.53 -11.77
N LEU A 328 -17.38 -13.30 -11.94
CA LEU A 328 -18.18 -12.11 -11.65
C LEU A 328 -19.36 -11.96 -12.62
N VAL A 329 -19.25 -12.46 -13.85
CA VAL A 329 -20.35 -12.51 -14.82
C VAL A 329 -21.33 -13.63 -14.50
N THR A 330 -20.81 -14.81 -14.17
CA THR A 330 -21.57 -16.04 -13.95
C THR A 330 -21.09 -16.72 -12.66
N PRO A 331 -21.61 -16.32 -11.47
CA PRO A 331 -21.12 -16.80 -10.18
C PRO A 331 -21.19 -18.33 -9.98
N SER A 332 -22.08 -19.02 -10.71
CA SER A 332 -22.20 -20.48 -10.68
C SER A 332 -20.95 -21.22 -11.18
N LYS A 333 -20.09 -20.58 -12.00
CA LYS A 333 -18.80 -21.14 -12.41
C LYS A 333 -17.78 -21.22 -11.26
N GLY A 334 -18.01 -20.43 -10.21
CA GLY A 334 -17.18 -20.34 -9.03
C GLY A 334 -15.80 -19.74 -9.28
N PHE A 335 -15.17 -19.27 -8.20
CA PHE A 335 -13.79 -18.78 -8.23
C PHE A 335 -13.14 -18.97 -6.87
N LEU A 336 -12.04 -19.71 -6.80
CA LEU A 336 -11.39 -20.08 -5.55
C LEU A 336 -12.38 -20.72 -4.54
N GLY A 337 -13.45 -21.37 -4.96
CA GLY A 337 -14.47 -21.91 -4.05
C GLY A 337 -15.52 -20.91 -3.55
N TYR A 338 -15.50 -19.65 -4.03
CA TYR A 338 -16.65 -18.75 -3.94
C TYR A 338 -17.69 -19.11 -5.01
N LYS A 339 -18.97 -19.01 -4.66
CA LYS A 339 -20.12 -19.09 -5.59
C LYS A 339 -20.99 -17.82 -5.58
N ASN A 340 -20.62 -16.85 -4.74
CA ASN A 340 -21.29 -15.56 -4.60
C ASN A 340 -20.25 -14.44 -4.79
N ALA A 341 -20.47 -13.60 -5.81
CA ALA A 341 -19.56 -12.52 -6.17
C ALA A 341 -19.52 -11.41 -5.11
N GLU A 342 -20.63 -11.12 -4.44
CA GLU A 342 -20.71 -10.11 -3.37
C GLU A 342 -19.90 -10.54 -2.14
N THR A 343 -20.04 -11.80 -1.73
CA THR A 343 -19.20 -12.35 -0.64
C THR A 343 -17.72 -12.29 -1.01
N PHE A 344 -17.38 -12.62 -2.26
CA PHE A 344 -16.00 -12.53 -2.74
C PHE A 344 -15.44 -11.11 -2.64
N VAL A 345 -16.16 -10.07 -3.09
CA VAL A 345 -15.62 -8.69 -3.05
C VAL A 345 -15.51 -8.15 -1.62
N VAL A 346 -16.39 -8.57 -0.71
CA VAL A 346 -16.28 -8.24 0.72
C VAL A 346 -15.03 -8.86 1.32
N ASP A 347 -14.78 -10.14 1.05
CA ASP A 347 -13.59 -10.86 1.51
C ASP A 347 -12.31 -10.36 0.84
N LEU A 348 -12.41 -9.88 -0.41
CA LEU A 348 -11.33 -9.21 -1.11
C LEU A 348 -10.90 -7.93 -0.36
N GLY A 349 -11.81 -7.27 0.34
CA GLY A 349 -11.52 -6.06 1.12
C GLY A 349 -12.38 -4.86 0.78
N LEU A 350 -13.38 -4.99 -0.10
CA LEU A 350 -14.25 -3.91 -0.56
C LEU A 350 -15.64 -4.00 0.10
N TYR A 351 -15.85 -3.25 1.20
CA TYR A 351 -17.01 -3.50 2.08
C TYR A 351 -17.63 -2.27 2.77
N ASN A 352 -17.17 -1.04 2.52
CA ASN A 352 -17.63 0.11 3.31
C ASN A 352 -18.20 1.28 2.49
N ASN A 353 -17.56 1.67 1.37
CA ASN A 353 -17.96 2.90 0.67
C ASN A 353 -19.12 2.69 -0.31
N LEU A 354 -19.25 1.47 -0.87
CA LEU A 354 -20.30 1.10 -1.82
C LEU A 354 -20.96 -0.21 -1.38
N LYS A 355 -22.14 -0.50 -1.93
CA LYS A 355 -22.75 -1.82 -1.76
C LYS A 355 -21.88 -2.88 -2.47
N PRO A 356 -21.81 -4.13 -1.95
CA PRO A 356 -21.07 -5.21 -2.61
C PRO A 356 -21.44 -5.40 -4.09
N THR A 357 -22.72 -5.28 -4.44
CA THR A 357 -23.21 -5.32 -5.83
C THR A 357 -22.57 -4.27 -6.73
N GLU A 358 -22.33 -3.06 -6.22
CA GLU A 358 -21.70 -1.98 -6.96
C GLU A 358 -20.21 -2.24 -7.18
N TYR A 359 -19.51 -2.75 -6.16
CA TYR A 359 -18.12 -3.20 -6.33
C TYR A 359 -18.01 -4.32 -7.36
N VAL A 360 -18.93 -5.28 -7.36
CA VAL A 360 -18.99 -6.33 -8.39
C VAL A 360 -19.16 -5.69 -9.78
N ALA A 361 -20.07 -4.74 -9.95
CA ALA A 361 -20.30 -4.07 -11.22
C ALA A 361 -19.05 -3.32 -11.73
N ILE A 362 -18.37 -2.58 -10.85
CA ILE A 362 -17.15 -1.82 -11.19
C ILE A 362 -16.00 -2.75 -11.54
N LEU A 363 -15.76 -3.81 -10.75
CA LEU A 363 -14.72 -4.80 -11.06
C LEU A 363 -15.00 -5.51 -12.39
N LYS A 364 -16.25 -5.87 -12.68
CA LYS A 364 -16.63 -6.44 -14.00
C LYS A 364 -16.32 -5.48 -15.14
N GLN A 365 -16.67 -4.20 -14.99
CA GLN A 365 -16.43 -3.18 -15.99
C GLN A 365 -14.92 -3.02 -16.26
N ASN A 366 -14.12 -2.85 -15.20
CA ASN A 366 -12.69 -2.62 -15.30
C ASN A 366 -11.96 -3.85 -15.87
N LEU A 367 -12.31 -5.06 -15.42
CA LEU A 367 -11.78 -6.30 -15.97
C LEU A 367 -12.16 -6.48 -17.45
N ARG A 368 -13.40 -6.19 -17.83
CA ARG A 368 -13.82 -6.25 -19.24
C ARG A 368 -12.97 -5.33 -20.12
N LEU A 369 -12.75 -4.09 -19.69
CA LEU A 369 -11.93 -3.12 -20.42
C LEU A 369 -10.48 -3.58 -20.55
N LEU A 370 -9.89 -4.07 -19.45
CA LEU A 370 -8.55 -4.66 -19.46
C LEU A 370 -8.46 -5.84 -20.43
N LEU A 371 -9.38 -6.80 -20.32
CA LEU A 371 -9.35 -8.02 -21.13
C LEU A 371 -9.58 -7.73 -22.62
N ASN A 372 -10.42 -6.74 -22.95
CA ASN A 372 -10.58 -6.25 -24.31
C ASN A 372 -9.29 -5.63 -24.84
N GLN A 373 -8.60 -4.81 -24.04
CA GLN A 373 -7.31 -4.25 -24.43
C GLN A 373 -6.25 -5.33 -24.63
N VAL A 374 -6.18 -6.32 -23.74
CA VAL A 374 -5.28 -7.47 -23.89
C VAL A 374 -5.56 -8.21 -25.20
N ALA A 375 -6.82 -8.48 -25.52
CA ALA A 375 -7.20 -9.15 -26.78
C ALA A 375 -6.82 -8.31 -28.01
N ASN A 376 -6.95 -6.98 -27.95
CA ASN A 376 -6.54 -6.09 -29.03
C ASN A 376 -5.03 -6.09 -29.23
N VAL A 377 -4.26 -6.01 -28.14
CA VAL A 377 -2.79 -6.11 -28.21
C VAL A 377 -2.37 -7.50 -28.71
N GLU A 378 -2.99 -8.58 -28.25
CA GLU A 378 -2.71 -9.94 -28.71
C GLU A 378 -2.99 -10.10 -30.21
N ARG A 379 -4.07 -9.50 -30.73
CA ARG A 379 -4.34 -9.47 -32.18
C ARG A 379 -3.25 -8.71 -32.95
N GLN A 380 -2.74 -7.62 -32.39
CA GLN A 380 -1.74 -6.77 -33.05
C GLN A 380 -0.31 -7.33 -32.98
N PHE A 381 0.08 -7.91 -31.85
CA PHE A 381 1.47 -8.28 -31.55
C PHE A 381 1.69 -9.78 -31.34
N GLY A 382 0.64 -10.59 -31.40
CA GLY A 382 0.70 -12.03 -31.15
C GLY A 382 1.29 -12.35 -29.78
N ASN A 383 2.24 -13.29 -29.76
CA ASN A 383 2.92 -13.69 -28.52
C ASN A 383 3.71 -12.56 -27.83
N LYS A 384 4.09 -11.49 -28.55
CA LYS A 384 4.80 -10.34 -27.96
C LYS A 384 3.92 -9.47 -27.06
N ALA A 385 2.60 -9.69 -27.07
CA ALA A 385 1.67 -9.13 -26.09
C ALA A 385 1.94 -9.66 -24.66
N TYR A 386 2.69 -10.75 -24.53
CA TYR A 386 3.02 -11.36 -23.26
C TYR A 386 4.52 -11.33 -22.98
N LEU A 387 4.88 -11.23 -21.71
CA LEU A 387 6.25 -11.46 -21.25
C LEU A 387 6.62 -12.94 -21.50
N PRO A 388 7.87 -13.22 -21.93
CA PRO A 388 8.32 -14.58 -22.22
C PRO A 388 8.36 -15.46 -20.97
#